data_AF-A0A9E3T500-F1
#
_entry.id   AF-A0A9E3T500-F1
#
_cell.length_a   1.000
_cell.length_b   1.000
_cell.length_c   1.000
_cell.angle_alpha   90.00
_cell.angle_beta   90.00
_cell.angle_gamma   90.00
#
_symmetry.space_group_name_H-M   'P 1'
#
loop_
_entity.id
_entity.type
_entity.pdbx_description
1 polymer ?
#
loop_
_entity_poly.entity_id
_entity_poly.type
_entity_poly.pdbx_seq_one_letter_code
_entity_poly.pdbx_strand_id
1 'polypeptide(L)'
;MRRILFALILLLLVTLPVAAQTSSCENVLPPRLEVGQRGVVTVETGFFLNLRAEPGLNGATVIKLADGEFFDVVAGPQCTDGLNWWQVKQFALEGWIAESAGQDYLVEPFAGDVLPTLAPLPPVSGDLPAVLLADNPATLDTDFIHWDWDQFLTDINSWYNPPDPLPVTLPDTYQGTDLPVGPFDLNDVRFVEDANLNDAQRALLAQNGFVVVPGGQAQFEHAYQMEESWNPSSGHGYWVTTDALLHALHVSFDNLLQFIETQDLHVRLSDVLKASYAAAVEQWEAVKNTDLEPAAQAAVTYYAVALGLLDPTAYDEAVSTTVRADADALISAALDGQGRLDVPFLPQYQEDFSQYKPRGHYTTGPDQEQYFRAMMWLGRITFLAKDDAQLQASLFALRALYRSSRYNDWQIVSDTLTFLVGPTDNLGPVEYLPLAQSIFGRELPAEKLGDAALLSDFRAQIQALPGPRINNVVRPIGTEVSELDDATRGFRLFGQRFTFDGYAMQRLIYPYVGVAGRERALPSGLDVAAVLGSDIAYQLLDARGDTSYEHYTENLLDLRSEVSAMNPPDWLQNAYGGWLWALQPLWARNPAQYPPLMSTEAWLLRDLQAGLGSWTELKHDTLLY
;
A
#
# COMPACT_ATOMS: atom_id res chain seq x y z
N MET A 1 47.48 70.60 11.97
CA MET A 1 46.82 71.18 13.15
C MET A 1 45.47 70.50 13.32
N ARG A 2 45.32 69.72 14.40
CA ARG A 2 44.12 69.52 15.25
C ARG A 2 42.69 69.48 14.63
N ARG A 3 42.03 68.34 14.92
CA ARG A 3 40.59 68.06 15.19
C ARG A 3 39.76 67.51 14.01
N ILE A 4 38.80 66.57 14.13
CA ILE A 4 38.30 65.62 15.16
C ILE A 4 37.31 64.68 14.39
N LEU A 5 37.28 63.38 14.76
CA LEU A 5 36.27 62.32 14.56
C LEU A 5 35.32 62.31 13.33
N PHE A 6 35.37 61.22 12.55
CA PHE A 6 34.21 60.37 12.22
C PHE A 6 34.72 58.97 11.85
N ALA A 7 34.42 57.97 12.68
CA ALA A 7 34.74 56.56 12.46
C ALA A 7 33.45 55.73 12.52
N LEU A 8 33.41 54.72 11.64
CA LEU A 8 32.31 53.81 11.38
C LEU A 8 31.72 53.17 12.65
N ILE A 9 30.40 53.09 12.73
CA ILE A 9 29.70 52.12 13.58
C ILE A 9 29.04 51.09 12.65
N LEU A 10 29.65 49.90 12.69
CA LEU A 10 29.10 48.63 12.22
C LEU A 10 27.89 48.31 13.12
N LEU A 11 26.68 48.27 12.54
CA LEU A 11 25.49 47.86 13.30
C LEU A 11 25.47 46.32 13.38
N LEU A 12 26.02 45.78 14.46
CA LEU A 12 25.70 44.43 14.92
C LEU A 12 24.22 44.43 15.34
N LEU A 13 23.36 43.79 14.55
CA LEU A 13 22.07 43.30 15.03
C LEU A 13 22.35 42.11 15.96
N VAL A 14 22.54 42.42 17.24
CA VAL A 14 22.43 41.43 18.31
C VAL A 14 20.94 41.11 18.43
N THR A 15 20.53 39.95 17.90
CA THR A 15 19.26 39.34 18.27
C THR A 15 19.33 39.05 19.77
N LEU A 16 18.57 39.82 20.56
CA LEU A 16 18.35 39.47 21.96
C LEU A 16 17.62 38.11 21.99
N PRO A 17 18.05 37.15 22.82
CA PRO A 17 17.26 35.96 23.04
C PRO A 17 15.92 36.38 23.67
N VAL A 18 14.84 35.84 23.12
CA VAL A 18 13.49 35.89 23.71
C VAL A 18 13.62 35.43 25.17
N ALA A 19 13.05 36.20 26.10
CA ALA A 19 13.19 35.94 27.53
C ALA A 19 12.51 34.61 27.89
N ALA A 20 13.28 33.59 28.27
CA ALA A 20 12.76 32.34 28.81
C ALA A 20 12.08 32.59 30.16
N GLN A 21 10.87 32.06 30.36
CA GLN A 21 10.20 32.10 31.65
C GLN A 21 10.94 31.23 32.67
N THR A 22 11.02 31.68 33.92
CA THR A 22 11.62 30.90 35.01
C THR A 22 10.69 29.75 35.41
N SER A 23 11.07 28.52 35.06
CA SER A 23 10.40 27.28 35.49
C SER A 23 10.48 27.09 37.01
N SER A 24 9.39 26.66 37.63
CA SER A 24 9.35 26.19 39.03
C SER A 24 9.70 24.70 39.18
N CYS A 25 10.01 24.01 38.08
CA CYS A 25 10.25 22.58 38.02
C CYS A 25 11.76 22.26 37.84
N GLU A 26 12.32 21.42 38.72
CA GLU A 26 13.73 21.04 38.68
C GLU A 26 14.01 20.01 37.57
N ASN A 27 15.15 20.15 36.86
CA ASN A 27 15.65 19.23 35.82
C ASN A 27 14.76 19.05 34.57
N VAL A 28 13.93 20.04 34.25
CA VAL A 28 13.11 20.07 33.04
C VAL A 28 13.67 21.10 32.06
N LEU A 29 13.45 20.91 30.76
CA LEU A 29 13.82 21.91 29.76
C LEU A 29 13.11 23.25 30.06
N PRO A 30 13.74 24.40 29.76
CA PRO A 30 13.11 25.70 29.98
C PRO A 30 11.79 25.83 29.21
N PRO A 31 10.70 26.29 29.86
CA PRO A 31 9.45 26.52 29.17
C PRO A 31 9.61 27.54 28.05
N ARG A 32 9.08 27.19 26.88
CA ARG A 32 8.97 28.02 25.68
C ARG A 32 7.55 28.52 25.50
N LEU A 33 6.57 27.82 26.09
CA LEU A 33 5.17 28.23 26.04
C LEU A 33 4.87 29.47 26.90
N GLU A 34 3.89 30.29 26.50
CA GLU A 34 3.39 31.44 27.25
C GLU A 34 1.86 31.44 27.29
N VAL A 35 1.26 31.87 28.40
CA VAL A 35 -0.21 31.98 28.50
C VAL A 35 -0.74 32.99 27.49
N GLY A 36 -1.77 32.60 26.73
CA GLY A 36 -2.41 33.41 25.70
C GLY A 36 -1.77 33.29 24.32
N GLN A 37 -0.71 32.49 24.15
CA GLN A 37 -0.13 32.19 22.84
C GLN A 37 -0.66 30.87 22.27
N ARG A 38 -0.38 30.61 20.99
CA ARG A 38 -0.65 29.31 20.35
C ARG A 38 0.59 28.42 20.36
N GLY A 39 0.41 27.12 20.40
CA GLY A 39 1.46 26.13 20.21
C GLY A 39 1.07 25.07 19.18
N VAL A 40 2.04 24.27 18.78
CA VAL A 40 1.89 23.12 17.88
C VAL A 40 2.58 21.89 18.48
N VAL A 41 2.01 20.71 18.27
CA VAL A 41 2.59 19.44 18.71
C VAL A 41 3.70 19.00 17.75
N THR A 42 4.83 18.53 18.28
CA THR A 42 6.04 18.17 17.54
C THR A 42 6.55 16.78 17.93
N VAL A 43 5.65 15.80 17.99
CA VAL A 43 6.00 14.41 18.32
C VAL A 43 6.44 13.66 17.07
N GLU A 44 7.23 12.59 17.21
CA GLU A 44 7.58 11.75 16.05
C GLU A 44 6.31 11.21 15.36
N THR A 45 6.32 11.17 14.03
CA THR A 45 5.20 10.67 13.23
C THR A 45 4.79 9.25 13.67
N GLY A 46 3.51 9.06 14.00
CA GLY A 46 2.98 7.79 14.53
C GLY A 46 2.92 7.71 16.06
N PHE A 47 3.48 8.70 16.77
CA PHE A 47 3.28 8.89 18.20
C PHE A 47 2.24 9.98 18.47
N PHE A 48 1.71 9.99 19.69
CA PHE A 48 0.68 10.95 20.09
C PHE A 48 1.01 11.57 21.45
N LEU A 49 0.70 12.85 21.59
CA LEU A 49 0.74 13.58 22.86
C LEU A 49 -0.61 13.46 23.57
N ASN A 50 -0.64 12.99 24.81
CA ASN A 50 -1.88 12.91 25.57
C ASN A 50 -2.28 14.29 26.12
N LEU A 51 -3.44 14.81 25.72
CA LEU A 51 -4.16 15.88 26.42
C LEU A 51 -4.89 15.26 27.61
N ARG A 52 -4.63 15.71 28.83
CA ARG A 52 -5.17 15.10 30.06
C ARG A 52 -6.15 16.01 30.80
N ALA A 53 -7.05 15.44 31.58
CA ALA A 53 -8.03 16.23 32.34
C ALA A 53 -7.37 17.03 33.48
N GLU A 54 -6.28 16.49 34.03
CA GLU A 54 -5.49 17.09 35.11
C GLU A 54 -3.99 17.01 34.77
N PRO A 55 -3.15 17.92 35.29
CA PRO A 55 -1.71 17.86 35.10
C PRO A 55 -1.12 16.64 35.82
N GLY A 56 -0.39 15.80 35.09
CA GLY A 56 0.30 14.63 35.64
C GLY A 56 0.20 13.39 34.75
N LEU A 57 1.16 12.48 34.88
CA LEU A 57 1.26 11.26 34.08
C LEU A 57 0.12 10.26 34.35
N ASN A 58 -0.54 10.40 35.51
CA ASN A 58 -1.67 9.56 35.93
C ASN A 58 -3.05 10.21 35.66
N GLY A 59 -3.09 11.43 35.12
CA GLY A 59 -4.35 12.09 34.78
C GLY A 59 -5.10 11.37 33.65
N ALA A 60 -6.43 11.35 33.69
CA ALA A 60 -7.22 10.73 32.63
C ALA A 60 -6.95 11.41 31.27
N THR A 61 -6.69 10.61 30.23
CA THR A 61 -6.50 11.13 28.87
C THR A 61 -7.84 11.59 28.29
N VAL A 62 -7.93 12.86 27.89
CA VAL A 62 -9.08 13.47 27.19
C VAL A 62 -9.02 13.12 25.71
N ILE A 63 -7.89 13.38 25.06
CA ILE A 63 -7.62 13.03 23.66
C ILE A 63 -6.11 12.84 23.44
N LYS A 64 -5.76 12.25 22.30
CA LYS A 64 -4.40 12.12 21.80
C LYS A 64 -4.21 13.08 20.63
N LEU A 65 -3.23 13.96 20.76
CA LEU A 65 -2.87 14.95 19.75
C LEU A 65 -1.74 14.39 18.87
N ALA A 66 -1.93 14.40 17.55
CA ALA A 66 -0.90 14.01 16.61
C ALA A 66 0.13 15.13 16.35
N ASP A 67 1.24 14.77 15.71
CA ASP A 67 2.21 15.73 15.19
C ASP A 67 1.54 16.78 14.28
N GLY A 68 1.92 18.04 14.42
CA GLY A 68 1.35 19.17 13.66
C GLY A 68 0.02 19.72 14.16
N GLU A 69 -0.57 19.16 15.22
CA GLU A 69 -1.81 19.69 15.79
C GLU A 69 -1.61 20.97 16.60
N PHE A 70 -2.47 21.98 16.40
CA PHE A 70 -2.42 23.28 17.09
C PHE A 70 -3.23 23.31 18.39
N PHE A 71 -2.84 24.16 19.33
CA PHE A 71 -3.57 24.43 20.57
C PHE A 71 -3.30 25.84 21.09
N ASP A 72 -4.26 26.44 21.80
CA ASP A 72 -4.11 27.72 22.50
C ASP A 72 -3.68 27.47 23.95
N VAL A 73 -2.69 28.19 24.46
CA VAL A 73 -2.21 28.05 25.85
C VAL A 73 -3.11 28.87 26.78
N VAL A 74 -3.80 28.19 27.69
CA VAL A 74 -4.79 28.78 28.61
C VAL A 74 -4.18 29.14 29.96
N ALA A 75 -3.36 28.25 30.52
CA ALA A 75 -2.71 28.45 31.81
C ALA A 75 -1.46 27.56 31.96
N GLY A 76 -0.64 27.83 32.97
CA GLY A 76 0.59 27.09 33.25
C GLY A 76 1.85 27.97 33.26
N PRO A 77 3.05 27.37 33.40
CA PRO A 77 3.26 25.94 33.62
C PRO A 77 2.97 25.54 35.08
N GLN A 78 2.40 24.35 35.28
CA GLN A 78 2.34 23.66 36.57
C GLN A 78 3.38 22.54 36.59
N CYS A 79 4.26 22.54 37.60
CA CYS A 79 5.19 21.44 37.82
C CYS A 79 4.47 20.27 38.48
N THR A 80 4.37 19.14 37.77
CA THR A 80 3.80 17.88 38.30
C THR A 80 4.53 16.71 37.65
N ASP A 81 4.88 15.68 38.43
CA ASP A 81 5.66 14.52 37.98
C ASP A 81 7.01 14.87 37.32
N GLY A 82 7.61 16.02 37.68
CA GLY A 82 8.87 16.48 37.10
C GLY A 82 8.76 16.97 35.66
N LEU A 83 7.56 17.34 35.20
CA LEU A 83 7.31 17.92 33.88
C LEU A 83 6.60 19.26 34.01
N ASN A 84 6.82 20.14 33.02
CA ASN A 84 6.04 21.38 32.87
C ASN A 84 4.72 21.06 32.17
N TRP A 85 3.62 21.11 32.93
CA TRP A 85 2.28 20.91 32.41
C TRP A 85 1.63 22.23 32.05
N TRP A 86 1.10 22.31 30.84
CA TRP A 86 0.37 23.47 30.35
C TRP A 86 -1.08 23.13 30.13
N GLN A 87 -1.96 23.95 30.67
CA GLN A 87 -3.37 23.90 30.34
C GLN A 87 -3.53 24.53 28.97
N VAL A 88 -4.03 23.76 28.02
CA VAL A 88 -4.20 24.15 26.64
C VAL A 88 -5.62 23.90 26.21
N LYS A 89 -6.06 24.67 25.23
CA LYS A 89 -7.35 24.57 24.58
C LYS A 89 -7.15 24.28 23.11
N GLN A 90 -7.67 23.17 22.64
CA GLN A 90 -7.73 22.86 21.22
C GLN A 90 -9.20 22.82 20.79
N PHE A 91 -9.59 23.72 19.90
CA PHE A 91 -11.00 23.97 19.57
C PHE A 91 -11.84 24.31 20.83
N ALA A 92 -12.66 23.38 21.32
CA ALA A 92 -13.41 23.52 22.57
C ALA A 92 -13.00 22.50 23.65
N LEU A 93 -11.95 21.72 23.41
CA LEU A 93 -11.36 20.82 24.39
C LEU A 93 -10.35 21.60 25.22
N GLU A 94 -10.43 21.47 26.55
CA GLU A 94 -9.46 22.04 27.47
C GLU A 94 -8.86 20.93 28.33
N GLY A 95 -7.54 20.94 28.48
CA GLY A 95 -6.82 19.92 29.23
C GLY A 95 -5.35 20.25 29.37
N TRP A 96 -4.57 19.33 29.89
CA TRP A 96 -3.18 19.52 30.26
C TRP A 96 -2.25 18.66 29.40
N ILE A 97 -1.21 19.29 28.85
CA ILE A 97 -0.14 18.62 28.11
C ILE A 97 1.20 18.82 28.79
N ALA A 98 2.11 17.86 28.65
CA ALA A 98 3.51 18.06 29.00
C ALA A 98 4.23 18.77 27.85
N GLU A 99 5.00 19.81 28.16
CA GLU A 99 5.75 20.56 27.13
C GLU A 99 6.99 19.81 26.64
N SER A 100 7.62 19.04 27.53
CA SER A 100 8.84 18.30 27.25
C SER A 100 8.88 17.01 28.06
N ALA A 101 9.56 15.99 27.56
CA ALA A 101 9.92 14.80 28.31
C ALA A 101 11.40 14.48 28.08
N GLY A 102 12.19 14.34 29.16
CA GLY A 102 13.62 14.11 29.03
C GLY A 102 14.37 15.32 28.45
N GLN A 103 14.96 15.17 27.26
CA GLN A 103 15.67 16.23 26.53
C GLN A 103 14.92 16.72 25.28
N ASP A 104 13.70 16.22 25.06
CA ASP A 104 12.93 16.52 23.86
C ASP A 104 11.70 17.39 24.21
N TYR A 105 11.45 18.38 23.37
CA TYR A 105 10.19 19.14 23.40
C TYR A 105 9.13 18.36 22.64
N LEU A 106 7.97 18.19 23.27
CA LEU A 106 6.81 17.52 22.68
C LEU A 106 5.93 18.52 21.92
N VAL A 107 6.13 19.82 22.18
CA VAL A 107 5.41 20.94 21.58
C VAL A 107 6.30 22.17 21.46
N GLU A 108 5.92 23.09 20.58
CA GLU A 108 6.61 24.38 20.42
C GLU A 108 5.64 25.56 20.25
N PRO A 109 6.06 26.81 20.56
CA PRO A 109 5.27 28.00 20.28
C PRO A 109 4.99 28.19 18.78
N PHE A 110 3.75 28.50 18.45
CA PHE A 110 3.32 28.82 17.09
C PHE A 110 3.00 30.32 16.96
N ALA A 111 3.70 31.00 16.04
CA ALA A 111 3.63 32.46 15.89
C ALA A 111 2.50 32.97 14.96
N GLY A 112 1.49 32.15 14.64
CA GLY A 112 0.40 32.51 13.71
C GLY A 112 -0.95 32.78 14.39
N ASP A 113 -1.68 33.79 13.91
CA ASP A 113 -2.85 34.39 14.59
C ASP A 113 -4.21 33.65 14.40
N VAL A 114 -4.31 32.58 13.60
CA VAL A 114 -5.60 31.91 13.29
C VAL A 114 -5.60 30.41 13.65
N LEU A 115 -6.58 29.93 14.42
CA LEU A 115 -6.84 28.49 14.56
C LEU A 115 -7.27 27.99 13.17
N PRO A 116 -6.59 27.01 12.56
CA PRO A 116 -7.17 26.38 11.39
C PRO A 116 -8.40 25.60 11.84
N THR A 117 -9.60 26.14 11.64
CA THR A 117 -10.62 25.35 10.93
C THR A 117 -9.89 24.74 9.74
N LEU A 118 -10.06 23.43 9.42
CA LEU A 118 -9.49 22.82 8.20
C LEU A 118 -9.41 23.91 7.16
N ALA A 119 -8.20 24.43 6.91
CA ALA A 119 -8.09 25.59 6.05
C ALA A 119 -8.73 25.10 4.77
N PRO A 120 -9.80 25.76 4.26
CA PRO A 120 -10.53 25.23 3.12
C PRO A 120 -9.48 24.83 2.12
N LEU A 121 -9.46 23.53 1.80
CA LEU A 121 -8.33 22.97 1.08
C LEU A 121 -8.10 23.85 -0.15
N PRO A 122 -6.84 24.17 -0.45
CA PRO A 122 -6.55 25.10 -1.52
C PRO A 122 -7.31 24.65 -2.77
N PRO A 123 -7.99 25.58 -3.46
CA PRO A 123 -8.73 25.22 -4.65
C PRO A 123 -7.77 24.53 -5.61
N VAL A 124 -8.26 23.50 -6.31
CA VAL A 124 -7.47 22.72 -7.26
C VAL A 124 -6.67 23.67 -8.15
N SER A 125 -5.34 23.54 -8.13
CA SER A 125 -4.38 24.31 -8.90
C SER A 125 -4.40 23.89 -10.38
N GLY A 126 -5.54 24.05 -11.06
CA GLY A 126 -5.70 23.70 -12.48
C GLY A 126 -7.04 23.03 -12.81
N ASP A 127 -7.31 22.85 -14.10
CA ASP A 127 -8.48 22.09 -14.56
C ASP A 127 -8.21 20.59 -14.38
N LEU A 128 -8.76 20.01 -13.31
CA LEU A 128 -8.85 18.56 -13.16
C LEU A 128 -10.22 18.09 -13.69
N PRO A 129 -10.29 17.41 -14.85
CA PRO A 129 -11.54 16.83 -15.30
C PRO A 129 -11.99 15.76 -14.30
N ALA A 130 -13.31 15.74 -14.06
CA ALA A 130 -13.92 14.69 -13.24
C ALA A 130 -13.66 13.33 -13.88
N VAL A 131 -13.28 12.36 -13.04
CA VAL A 131 -13.19 10.96 -13.48
C VAL A 131 -14.60 10.42 -13.67
N LEU A 132 -14.84 9.80 -14.81
CA LEU A 132 -16.13 9.17 -15.09
C LEU A 132 -16.17 7.79 -14.42
N LEU A 133 -17.16 7.59 -13.57
CA LEU A 133 -17.45 6.27 -13.00
C LEU A 133 -18.07 5.39 -14.10
N ALA A 134 -17.55 4.16 -14.21
CA ALA A 134 -18.22 3.14 -15.01
C ALA A 134 -19.55 2.76 -14.32
N ASP A 135 -20.65 2.74 -15.09
CA ASP A 135 -21.94 2.27 -14.59
C ASP A 135 -21.83 0.80 -14.14
N ASN A 136 -22.45 0.45 -13.02
CA ASN A 136 -22.60 -0.95 -12.65
C ASN A 136 -23.30 -1.72 -13.79
N PRO A 137 -22.81 -2.92 -14.16
CA PRO A 137 -23.46 -3.69 -15.20
C PRO A 137 -24.91 -4.01 -14.79
N ALA A 138 -25.82 -3.95 -15.77
CA ALA A 138 -27.26 -4.17 -15.52
C ALA A 138 -27.57 -5.58 -14.99
N THR A 139 -26.68 -6.54 -15.25
CA THR A 139 -26.67 -7.88 -14.67
C THR A 139 -25.24 -8.21 -14.23
N LEU A 140 -25.10 -8.92 -13.12
CA LEU A 140 -23.84 -9.60 -12.74
C LEU A 140 -23.69 -10.94 -13.47
N ASP A 141 -24.39 -11.14 -14.61
CA ASP A 141 -24.30 -12.36 -15.41
C ASP A 141 -22.84 -12.52 -15.85
N THR A 142 -22.18 -13.40 -15.13
CA THR A 142 -20.79 -13.78 -15.23
C THR A 142 -20.84 -15.30 -15.28
N ASP A 143 -19.80 -15.96 -15.82
CA ASP A 143 -19.73 -17.43 -15.81
C ASP A 143 -19.51 -18.02 -14.39
N PHE A 144 -19.68 -17.21 -13.32
CA PHE A 144 -19.55 -17.65 -11.94
C PHE A 144 -20.73 -18.53 -11.51
N ILE A 145 -20.46 -19.46 -10.59
CA ILE A 145 -21.51 -20.22 -9.91
C ILE A 145 -22.37 -19.20 -9.15
N HIS A 146 -23.64 -19.09 -9.52
CA HIS A 146 -24.59 -18.32 -8.74
C HIS A 146 -24.65 -18.87 -7.31
N TRP A 147 -24.27 -18.06 -6.34
CA TRP A 147 -24.50 -18.37 -4.94
C TRP A 147 -26.01 -18.41 -4.68
N ASP A 148 -26.49 -19.54 -4.18
CA ASP A 148 -27.91 -19.73 -3.85
C ASP A 148 -28.22 -19.02 -2.52
N TRP A 149 -28.46 -17.70 -2.62
CA TRP A 149 -28.84 -16.86 -1.49
C TRP A 149 -30.13 -17.34 -0.83
N ASP A 150 -31.09 -17.85 -1.61
CA ASP A 150 -32.35 -18.34 -1.08
C ASP A 150 -32.14 -19.61 -0.25
N GLN A 151 -31.27 -20.52 -0.70
CA GLN A 151 -30.86 -21.69 0.08
C GLN A 151 -30.11 -21.28 1.36
N PHE A 152 -29.12 -20.38 1.27
CA PHE A 152 -28.38 -19.89 2.43
C PHE A 152 -29.31 -19.24 3.48
N LEU A 153 -30.25 -18.40 3.04
CA LEU A 153 -31.24 -17.76 3.91
C LEU A 153 -32.24 -18.77 4.49
N THR A 154 -32.52 -19.86 3.78
CA THR A 154 -33.37 -20.95 4.29
C THR A 154 -32.64 -21.79 5.34
N ASP A 155 -31.33 -21.97 5.21
CA ASP A 155 -30.49 -22.74 6.15
C ASP A 155 -30.13 -21.92 7.41
N ILE A 156 -29.98 -20.59 7.30
CA ILE A 156 -29.64 -19.71 8.44
C ILE A 156 -30.83 -19.44 9.40
N ASN A 157 -32.01 -19.96 9.08
CA ASN A 157 -33.30 -19.76 9.76
C ASN A 157 -33.39 -20.34 11.20
N SER A 158 -32.30 -20.38 11.98
CA SER A 158 -32.30 -20.87 13.37
C SER A 158 -31.54 -20.03 14.41
N TRP A 159 -30.83 -18.95 14.05
CA TRP A 159 -29.97 -18.24 15.02
C TRP A 159 -30.34 -16.79 15.32
N TYR A 160 -31.17 -16.12 14.53
CA TYR A 160 -31.49 -14.71 14.79
C TYR A 160 -32.90 -14.37 14.31
N ASN A 161 -33.86 -14.41 15.24
CA ASN A 161 -35.15 -13.75 15.07
C ASN A 161 -35.29 -12.72 16.20
N PRO A 162 -34.53 -11.61 16.15
CA PRO A 162 -34.63 -10.60 17.19
C PRO A 162 -36.03 -9.99 17.12
N PRO A 163 -36.72 -9.79 18.25
CA PRO A 163 -37.92 -8.96 18.25
C PRO A 163 -37.53 -7.57 17.74
N ASP A 164 -38.24 -7.06 16.73
CA ASP A 164 -38.08 -5.69 16.21
C ASP A 164 -38.21 -4.70 17.37
N PRO A 165 -37.10 -4.11 17.86
CA PRO A 165 -37.12 -3.43 19.14
C PRO A 165 -37.73 -2.04 19.05
N LEU A 166 -38.03 -1.52 17.85
CA LEU A 166 -38.88 -0.36 17.54
C LEU A 166 -38.84 -0.17 16.02
N PRO A 167 -39.95 -0.29 15.28
CA PRO A 167 -39.98 0.12 13.88
C PRO A 167 -39.78 1.64 13.81
N VAL A 168 -38.52 2.07 13.70
CA VAL A 168 -38.16 3.47 13.46
C VAL A 168 -38.52 3.75 12.01
N THR A 169 -39.75 4.24 11.83
CA THR A 169 -40.17 4.81 10.56
C THR A 169 -39.54 6.19 10.46
N LEU A 170 -38.76 6.41 9.39
CA LEU A 170 -38.35 7.76 9.04
C LEU A 170 -39.61 8.62 8.91
N PRO A 171 -39.66 9.80 9.58
CA PRO A 171 -40.72 10.77 9.37
C PRO A 171 -41.01 10.98 7.88
N ASP A 172 -42.25 11.26 7.51
CA ASP A 172 -42.65 11.42 6.11
C ASP A 172 -41.79 12.46 5.35
N THR A 173 -41.29 13.48 6.06
CA THR A 173 -40.35 14.49 5.54
C THR A 173 -39.03 13.88 5.06
N TYR A 174 -38.58 12.77 5.65
CA TYR A 174 -37.30 12.12 5.36
C TYR A 174 -37.44 10.84 4.52
N GLN A 175 -38.63 10.53 4.00
CA GLN A 175 -38.88 9.41 3.09
C GLN A 175 -38.32 9.65 1.66
N GLY A 176 -37.67 10.78 1.40
CA GLY A 176 -37.07 11.17 0.11
C GLY A 176 -35.69 11.81 0.27
N THR A 177 -35.31 12.73 -0.63
CA THR A 177 -34.02 13.44 -0.58
C THR A 177 -34.01 14.69 0.32
N ASP A 178 -35.09 14.94 1.06
CA ASP A 178 -35.27 16.14 1.91
C ASP A 178 -34.63 15.95 3.30
N LEU A 179 -33.36 15.53 3.30
CA LEU A 179 -32.57 15.35 4.51
C LEU A 179 -32.11 16.71 5.05
N PRO A 180 -31.99 16.86 6.39
CA PRO A 180 -31.58 18.12 6.99
C PRO A 180 -30.20 18.54 6.48
N VAL A 181 -30.06 19.83 6.17
CA VAL A 181 -28.80 20.45 5.78
C VAL A 181 -28.22 21.12 7.02
N GLY A 182 -26.94 20.89 7.27
CA GLY A 182 -26.25 21.45 8.45
C GLY A 182 -26.24 22.99 8.48
N PRO A 183 -26.01 23.60 9.65
CA PRO A 183 -25.76 22.92 10.93
C PRO A 183 -27.02 22.24 11.50
N PHE A 184 -26.84 21.04 12.05
CA PHE A 184 -27.87 20.17 12.59
C PHE A 184 -28.24 20.59 14.02
N ASP A 185 -29.54 20.68 14.32
CA ASP A 185 -30.02 20.92 15.69
C ASP A 185 -29.98 19.63 16.49
N LEU A 186 -29.06 19.55 17.45
CA LEU A 186 -28.90 18.36 18.29
C LEU A 186 -30.08 18.13 19.25
N ASN A 187 -30.95 19.12 19.47
CA ASN A 187 -32.16 18.93 20.28
C ASN A 187 -33.18 18.01 19.59
N ASP A 188 -33.10 17.89 18.26
CA ASP A 188 -33.97 17.00 17.47
C ASP A 188 -33.36 15.59 17.31
N VAL A 189 -32.15 15.36 17.84
CA VAL A 189 -31.41 14.10 17.72
C VAL A 189 -31.52 13.31 19.02
N ARG A 190 -31.88 12.02 18.92
CA ARG A 190 -31.92 11.12 20.08
C ARG A 190 -30.53 10.70 20.51
N PHE A 191 -30.38 10.38 21.80
CA PHE A 191 -29.18 9.75 22.37
C PHE A 191 -27.89 10.60 22.30
N VAL A 192 -27.98 11.91 22.07
CA VAL A 192 -26.82 12.83 22.07
C VAL A 192 -26.13 12.86 23.43
N GLU A 193 -26.89 12.86 24.52
CA GLU A 193 -26.36 12.80 25.89
C GLU A 193 -25.73 11.43 26.19
N ASP A 194 -26.36 10.34 25.74
CA ASP A 194 -25.88 8.97 25.91
C ASP A 194 -24.53 8.73 25.22
N ALA A 195 -24.28 9.44 24.11
CA ALA A 195 -22.99 9.41 23.40
C ALA A 195 -21.83 10.03 24.20
N ASN A 196 -22.12 10.66 25.35
CA ASN A 196 -21.13 11.21 26.30
C ASN A 196 -20.07 12.10 25.61
N LEU A 197 -20.50 12.85 24.60
CA LEU A 197 -19.65 13.77 23.86
C LEU A 197 -19.37 15.01 24.72
N ASN A 198 -18.21 15.63 24.55
CA ASN A 198 -17.95 16.96 25.10
C ASN A 198 -18.50 18.07 24.19
N ASP A 199 -18.46 19.33 24.64
CA ASP A 199 -19.01 20.47 23.89
C ASP A 199 -18.36 20.65 22.50
N ALA A 200 -17.07 20.37 22.37
CA ALA A 200 -16.36 20.45 21.09
C ALA A 200 -16.87 19.38 20.11
N GLN A 201 -17.00 18.15 20.58
CA GLN A 201 -17.51 17.04 19.79
C GLN A 201 -18.98 17.24 19.41
N ARG A 202 -19.79 17.79 20.32
CA ARG A 202 -21.17 18.23 20.01
C ARG A 202 -21.18 19.32 18.95
N ALA A 203 -20.28 20.31 19.02
CA ALA A 203 -20.20 21.35 18.00
C ALA A 203 -19.82 20.78 16.62
N LEU A 204 -18.88 19.83 16.56
CA LEU A 204 -18.51 19.13 15.33
C LEU A 204 -19.66 18.26 14.80
N LEU A 205 -20.37 17.55 15.68
CA LEU A 205 -21.55 16.78 15.33
C LEU A 205 -22.66 17.68 14.76
N ALA A 206 -22.90 18.83 15.38
CA ALA A 206 -23.85 19.83 14.88
C ALA A 206 -23.39 20.43 13.54
N GLN A 207 -22.10 20.66 13.35
CA GLN A 207 -21.56 21.22 12.11
C GLN A 207 -21.64 20.24 10.94
N ASN A 208 -21.18 19.00 11.15
CA ASN A 208 -20.90 18.04 10.10
C ASN A 208 -21.95 16.92 9.99
N GLY A 209 -22.80 16.75 11.00
CA GLY A 209 -23.71 15.61 11.14
C GLY A 209 -23.02 14.34 11.63
N PHE A 210 -21.71 14.38 11.85
CA PHE A 210 -20.93 13.31 12.47
C PHE A 210 -19.72 13.88 13.21
N VAL A 211 -19.15 13.09 14.12
CA VAL A 211 -17.88 13.39 14.79
C VAL A 211 -17.08 12.10 14.90
N VAL A 212 -15.76 12.18 14.68
CA VAL A 212 -14.85 11.06 14.89
C VAL A 212 -14.27 11.20 16.29
N VAL A 213 -14.38 10.13 17.08
CA VAL A 213 -13.83 10.07 18.45
C VAL A 213 -12.90 8.86 18.57
N PRO A 214 -11.84 8.92 19.39
CA PRO A 214 -10.98 7.77 19.62
C PRO A 214 -11.78 6.60 20.23
N GLY A 215 -11.92 5.50 19.50
CA GLY A 215 -12.72 4.34 19.93
C GLY A 215 -12.01 3.42 20.94
N GLY A 216 -10.67 3.49 21.05
CA GLY A 216 -9.89 2.65 21.96
C GLY A 216 -9.95 1.13 21.70
N GLN A 217 -10.66 0.70 20.67
CA GLN A 217 -10.89 -0.71 20.34
C GLN A 217 -9.65 -1.35 19.71
N ALA A 218 -9.41 -2.63 20.05
CA ALA A 218 -8.27 -3.39 19.55
C ALA A 218 -8.49 -3.99 18.16
N GLN A 219 -9.75 -4.23 17.79
CA GLN A 219 -10.17 -4.80 16.51
C GLN A 219 -11.39 -4.04 15.99
N PHE A 220 -11.60 -4.08 14.68
CA PHE A 220 -12.68 -3.31 14.03
C PHE A 220 -14.07 -3.79 14.46
N GLU A 221 -14.27 -5.11 14.55
CA GLU A 221 -15.54 -5.73 14.94
C GLU A 221 -15.93 -5.41 16.39
N HIS A 222 -14.97 -5.06 17.26
CA HIS A 222 -15.27 -4.64 18.62
C HIS A 222 -16.11 -3.36 18.65
N ALA A 223 -16.02 -2.49 17.64
CA ALA A 223 -16.88 -1.31 17.52
C ALA A 223 -18.37 -1.66 17.31
N TYR A 224 -18.67 -2.91 16.92
CA TYR A 224 -20.02 -3.42 16.65
C TYR A 224 -20.44 -4.50 17.66
N GLN A 225 -19.61 -4.81 18.66
CA GLN A 225 -20.00 -5.71 19.73
C GLN A 225 -21.05 -5.04 20.62
N MET A 226 -22.01 -5.84 21.10
CA MET A 226 -23.07 -5.34 21.99
C MET A 226 -22.46 -5.00 23.35
N GLU A 227 -22.24 -3.71 23.61
CA GLU A 227 -21.91 -3.21 24.94
C GLU A 227 -23.20 -2.95 25.76
N GLU A 228 -23.12 -3.03 27.09
CA GLU A 228 -24.28 -2.72 27.96
C GLU A 228 -24.81 -1.29 27.75
N SER A 229 -23.95 -0.36 27.33
CA SER A 229 -24.23 1.07 27.15
C SER A 229 -24.81 1.46 25.79
N TRP A 230 -24.67 0.62 24.75
CA TRP A 230 -25.15 0.90 23.39
C TRP A 230 -25.78 -0.36 22.80
N ASN A 231 -27.08 -0.54 23.06
CA ASN A 231 -27.81 -1.77 22.77
C ASN A 231 -28.98 -1.52 21.80
N PRO A 232 -29.04 -2.20 20.64
CA PRO A 232 -30.19 -2.15 19.73
C PRO A 232 -31.55 -2.42 20.36
N SER A 233 -31.60 -3.28 21.39
CA SER A 233 -32.83 -3.57 22.14
C SER A 233 -33.35 -2.37 22.93
N SER A 234 -32.52 -1.34 23.13
CA SER A 234 -32.85 -0.08 23.79
C SER A 234 -33.14 1.06 22.80
N GLY A 235 -33.11 0.78 21.49
CA GLY A 235 -33.35 1.75 20.42
C GLY A 235 -32.09 2.45 19.90
N HIS A 236 -30.90 2.10 20.39
CA HIS A 236 -29.62 2.59 19.86
C HIS A 236 -29.33 1.95 18.49
N GLY A 237 -29.02 2.78 17.49
CA GLY A 237 -28.65 2.30 16.15
C GLY A 237 -27.14 2.15 16.01
N TYR A 238 -26.71 1.17 15.21
CA TYR A 238 -25.35 1.15 14.67
C TYR A 238 -25.33 1.82 13.31
N TRP A 239 -24.34 2.66 13.08
CA TRP A 239 -24.06 3.20 11.76
C TRP A 239 -23.01 2.33 11.07
N VAL A 240 -23.44 1.51 10.12
CA VAL A 240 -22.53 0.67 9.34
C VAL A 240 -21.89 1.52 8.25
N THR A 241 -20.59 1.77 8.37
CA THR A 241 -19.83 2.49 7.34
C THR A 241 -19.33 1.55 6.24
N THR A 242 -18.85 2.14 5.15
CA THR A 242 -18.16 1.43 4.07
C THR A 242 -16.93 0.66 4.57
N ASP A 243 -16.25 1.16 5.60
CA ASP A 243 -15.10 0.51 6.24
C ASP A 243 -15.43 -0.91 6.72
N ALA A 244 -16.65 -1.14 7.25
CA ALA A 244 -17.05 -2.46 7.73
C ALA A 244 -17.17 -3.49 6.61
N LEU A 245 -17.71 -3.07 5.46
CA LEU A 245 -17.84 -3.93 4.29
C LEU A 245 -16.48 -4.19 3.63
N LEU A 246 -15.64 -3.17 3.55
CA LEU A 246 -14.29 -3.28 3.01
C LEU A 246 -13.39 -4.17 3.87
N HIS A 247 -13.47 -4.05 5.19
CA HIS A 247 -12.74 -4.92 6.11
C HIS A 247 -13.21 -6.37 6.01
N ALA A 248 -14.53 -6.61 5.88
CA ALA A 248 -15.06 -7.95 5.66
C ALA A 248 -14.58 -8.55 4.32
N LEU A 249 -14.48 -7.73 3.27
CA LEU A 249 -13.87 -8.12 1.99
C LEU A 249 -12.40 -8.51 2.17
N HIS A 250 -11.61 -7.70 2.89
CA HIS A 250 -10.22 -7.99 3.22
C HIS A 250 -10.06 -9.33 3.94
N VAL A 251 -10.74 -9.51 5.07
CA VAL A 251 -10.63 -10.76 5.85
C VAL A 251 -11.05 -11.98 5.02
N SER A 252 -12.06 -11.84 4.16
CA SER A 252 -12.51 -12.93 3.28
C SER A 252 -11.47 -13.26 2.20
N PHE A 253 -10.90 -12.23 1.56
CA PHE A 253 -9.90 -12.39 0.51
C PHE A 253 -8.58 -12.95 1.06
N ASP A 254 -8.07 -12.39 2.16
CA ASP A 254 -6.83 -12.83 2.80
C ASP A 254 -6.92 -14.30 3.24
N ASN A 255 -8.02 -14.70 3.90
CA ASN A 255 -8.23 -16.10 4.28
C ASN A 255 -8.32 -17.03 3.06
N LEU A 256 -8.99 -16.61 1.99
CA LEU A 256 -9.07 -17.37 0.74
C LEU A 256 -7.68 -17.55 0.12
N LEU A 257 -6.90 -16.48 0.05
CA LEU A 257 -5.56 -16.47 -0.51
C LEU A 257 -4.65 -17.42 0.27
N GLN A 258 -4.60 -17.28 1.60
CA GLN A 258 -3.84 -18.16 2.49
C GLN A 258 -4.21 -19.64 2.31
N PHE A 259 -5.50 -19.94 2.20
CA PHE A 259 -5.97 -21.30 2.00
C PHE A 259 -5.50 -21.86 0.65
N ILE A 260 -5.66 -21.11 -0.44
CA ILE A 260 -5.25 -21.53 -1.78
C ILE A 260 -3.72 -21.72 -1.86
N GLU A 261 -2.96 -20.78 -1.31
CA GLU A 261 -1.49 -20.82 -1.30
C GLU A 261 -0.98 -22.08 -0.58
N THR A 262 -1.49 -22.35 0.61
CA THR A 262 -1.00 -23.46 1.45
C THR A 262 -1.53 -24.82 1.02
N GLN A 263 -2.80 -24.93 0.63
CA GLN A 263 -3.43 -26.22 0.36
C GLN A 263 -3.28 -26.70 -1.09
N ASP A 264 -3.10 -25.80 -2.06
CA ASP A 264 -3.03 -26.15 -3.48
C ASP A 264 -1.75 -25.65 -4.15
N LEU A 265 -1.48 -24.34 -4.13
CA LEU A 265 -0.38 -23.76 -4.91
C LEU A 265 0.98 -24.26 -4.43
N HIS A 266 1.21 -24.38 -3.12
CA HIS A 266 2.46 -24.89 -2.57
C HIS A 266 2.77 -26.31 -3.08
N VAL A 267 1.77 -27.20 -3.07
CA VAL A 267 1.94 -28.59 -3.50
C VAL A 267 2.22 -28.66 -5.00
N ARG A 268 1.43 -27.94 -5.81
CA ARG A 268 1.63 -27.87 -7.27
C ARG A 268 2.99 -27.29 -7.62
N LEU A 269 3.40 -26.23 -6.94
CA LEU A 269 4.69 -25.60 -7.17
C LEU A 269 5.84 -26.55 -6.84
N SER A 270 5.76 -27.29 -5.72
CA SER A 270 6.76 -28.31 -5.36
C SER A 270 6.90 -29.37 -6.46
N ASP A 271 5.79 -29.86 -6.99
CA ASP A 271 5.77 -30.82 -8.10
C ASP A 271 6.40 -30.26 -9.39
N VAL A 272 6.06 -29.02 -9.75
CA VAL A 272 6.65 -28.30 -10.90
C VAL A 272 8.16 -28.15 -10.73
N LEU A 273 8.62 -27.72 -9.56
CA LEU A 273 10.04 -27.47 -9.30
C LEU A 273 10.85 -28.77 -9.27
N LYS A 274 10.36 -29.83 -8.62
CA LYS A 274 11.02 -31.15 -8.61
C LYS A 274 11.21 -31.69 -10.02
N ALA A 275 10.16 -31.69 -10.83
CA ALA A 275 10.21 -32.23 -12.18
C ALA A 275 11.06 -31.36 -13.12
N SER A 276 10.97 -30.03 -12.99
CA SER A 276 11.77 -29.10 -13.80
C SER A 276 13.25 -29.14 -13.42
N TYR A 277 13.58 -29.26 -12.13
CA TYR A 277 14.96 -29.48 -11.67
C TYR A 277 15.54 -30.77 -12.26
N ALA A 278 14.80 -31.90 -12.20
CA ALA A 278 15.26 -33.16 -12.78
C ALA A 278 15.52 -33.04 -14.30
N ALA A 279 14.61 -32.40 -15.04
CA ALA A 279 14.79 -32.14 -16.46
C ALA A 279 15.97 -31.18 -16.75
N ALA A 280 16.23 -30.21 -15.87
CA ALA A 280 17.37 -29.30 -15.96
C ALA A 280 18.71 -30.04 -15.77
N VAL A 281 18.78 -30.99 -14.82
CA VAL A 281 19.98 -31.82 -14.61
C VAL A 281 20.24 -32.72 -15.82
N GLU A 282 19.20 -33.36 -16.36
CA GLU A 282 19.33 -34.23 -17.54
C GLU A 282 19.91 -33.48 -18.75
N GLN A 283 19.40 -32.28 -19.04
CA GLN A 283 19.88 -31.49 -20.16
C GLN A 283 21.30 -30.94 -19.92
N TRP A 284 21.66 -30.59 -18.68
CA TRP A 284 23.02 -30.14 -18.35
C TRP A 284 24.04 -31.26 -18.56
N GLU A 285 23.76 -32.48 -18.08
CA GLU A 285 24.63 -33.63 -18.32
C GLU A 285 24.77 -33.97 -19.81
N ALA A 286 23.72 -33.77 -20.60
CA ALA A 286 23.74 -34.01 -22.05
C ALA A 286 24.62 -33.01 -22.83
N VAL A 287 24.83 -31.80 -22.31
CA VAL A 287 25.61 -30.74 -22.99
C VAL A 287 26.95 -30.44 -22.29
N LYS A 288 27.37 -31.30 -21.37
CA LYS A 288 28.61 -31.16 -20.62
C LYS A 288 29.83 -31.10 -21.54
N ASN A 289 30.79 -30.23 -21.23
CA ASN A 289 31.98 -29.92 -22.03
C ASN A 289 31.68 -29.30 -23.40
N THR A 290 30.52 -28.66 -23.54
CA THR A 290 30.18 -27.84 -24.72
C THR A 290 30.02 -26.38 -24.31
N ASP A 291 29.97 -25.47 -25.28
CA ASP A 291 29.74 -24.04 -25.03
C ASP A 291 28.36 -23.74 -24.42
N LEU A 292 27.44 -24.73 -24.39
CA LEU A 292 26.11 -24.62 -23.78
C LEU A 292 26.07 -24.98 -22.30
N GLU A 293 27.14 -25.59 -21.78
CA GLU A 293 27.21 -26.04 -20.39
C GLU A 293 26.91 -24.91 -19.39
N PRO A 294 27.45 -23.68 -19.52
CA PRO A 294 27.17 -22.60 -18.58
C PRO A 294 25.68 -22.22 -18.51
N ALA A 295 25.01 -22.14 -19.66
CA ALA A 295 23.59 -21.79 -19.73
C ALA A 295 22.68 -22.91 -19.18
N ALA A 296 23.03 -24.17 -19.44
CA ALA A 296 22.32 -25.30 -18.86
C ALA A 296 22.54 -25.41 -17.34
N GLN A 297 23.76 -25.15 -16.87
CA GLN A 297 24.08 -25.12 -15.44
C GLN A 297 23.35 -23.98 -14.71
N ALA A 298 23.22 -22.80 -15.33
CA ALA A 298 22.45 -21.69 -14.79
C ALA A 298 20.98 -22.08 -14.53
N ALA A 299 20.35 -22.82 -15.45
CA ALA A 299 19.00 -23.35 -15.25
C ALA A 299 18.93 -24.36 -14.09
N VAL A 300 19.93 -25.23 -13.94
CA VAL A 300 20.04 -26.18 -12.81
C VAL A 300 20.10 -25.43 -11.48
N THR A 301 21.00 -24.45 -11.35
CA THR A 301 21.14 -23.64 -10.12
C THR A 301 19.87 -22.85 -9.83
N TYR A 302 19.24 -22.26 -10.84
CA TYR A 302 17.98 -21.52 -10.69
C TYR A 302 16.86 -22.38 -10.08
N TYR A 303 16.65 -23.59 -10.61
CA TYR A 303 15.65 -24.52 -10.07
C TYR A 303 16.07 -25.12 -8.72
N ALA A 304 17.36 -25.35 -8.49
CA ALA A 304 17.88 -25.85 -7.22
C ALA A 304 17.59 -24.86 -6.07
N VAL A 305 17.85 -23.56 -6.28
CA VAL A 305 17.55 -22.52 -5.29
C VAL A 305 16.05 -22.43 -5.02
N ALA A 306 15.22 -22.41 -6.06
CA ALA A 306 13.76 -22.40 -5.90
C ALA A 306 13.25 -23.59 -5.09
N LEU A 307 13.75 -24.80 -5.40
CA LEU A 307 13.39 -26.03 -4.69
C LEU A 307 13.88 -26.00 -3.24
N GLY A 308 15.10 -25.53 -2.98
CA GLY A 308 15.65 -25.42 -1.62
C GLY A 308 14.92 -24.40 -0.74
N LEU A 309 14.35 -23.36 -1.34
CA LEU A 309 13.52 -22.38 -0.63
C LEU A 309 12.10 -22.91 -0.35
N LEU A 310 11.52 -23.72 -1.25
CA LEU A 310 10.16 -24.24 -1.12
C LEU A 310 10.06 -25.56 -0.36
N ASP A 311 10.99 -26.48 -0.58
CA ASP A 311 10.97 -27.85 -0.06
C ASP A 311 12.40 -28.30 0.24
N PRO A 312 12.95 -27.89 1.40
CA PRO A 312 14.33 -28.21 1.80
C PRO A 312 14.60 -29.72 1.85
N THR A 313 13.59 -30.53 2.15
CA THR A 313 13.73 -32.00 2.19
C THR A 313 13.95 -32.55 0.78
N ALA A 314 13.13 -32.15 -0.18
CA ALA A 314 13.30 -32.56 -1.57
C ALA A 314 14.59 -32.03 -2.19
N TYR A 315 15.00 -30.81 -1.83
CA TYR A 315 16.31 -30.28 -2.19
C TYR A 315 17.43 -31.18 -1.67
N ASP A 316 17.35 -31.58 -0.39
CA ASP A 316 18.38 -32.42 0.21
C ASP A 316 18.46 -33.82 -0.41
N GLU A 317 17.34 -34.36 -0.87
CA GLU A 317 17.29 -35.65 -1.55
C GLU A 317 17.78 -35.58 -3.00
N ALA A 318 17.45 -34.51 -3.73
CA ALA A 318 17.64 -34.43 -5.17
C ALA A 318 18.92 -33.70 -5.61
N VAL A 319 19.43 -32.75 -4.83
CA VAL A 319 20.51 -31.87 -5.26
C VAL A 319 21.89 -32.47 -4.97
N SER A 320 22.66 -32.69 -6.05
CA SER A 320 24.01 -33.25 -5.97
C SER A 320 25.00 -32.29 -5.31
N THR A 321 26.06 -32.81 -4.71
CA THR A 321 27.11 -32.01 -4.05
C THR A 321 27.78 -31.00 -4.98
N THR A 322 27.86 -31.28 -6.28
CA THR A 322 28.47 -30.39 -7.28
C THR A 322 27.67 -29.10 -7.46
N VAL A 323 26.33 -29.18 -7.44
CA VAL A 323 25.43 -28.03 -7.65
C VAL A 323 25.18 -27.26 -6.35
N ARG A 324 25.27 -27.95 -5.21
CA ARG A 324 24.96 -27.39 -3.88
C ARG A 324 25.75 -26.14 -3.53
N ALA A 325 27.03 -26.06 -3.87
CA ALA A 325 27.86 -24.94 -3.44
C ALA A 325 27.28 -23.57 -3.87
N ASP A 326 26.84 -23.45 -5.12
CA ASP A 326 26.27 -22.21 -5.65
C ASP A 326 24.85 -21.98 -5.15
N ALA A 327 24.04 -23.05 -5.07
CA ALA A 327 22.66 -22.97 -4.61
C ALA A 327 22.56 -22.64 -3.10
N ASP A 328 23.34 -23.30 -2.25
CA ASP A 328 23.34 -23.12 -0.79
C ASP A 328 23.71 -21.69 -0.39
N ALA A 329 24.64 -21.06 -1.12
CA ALA A 329 25.04 -19.67 -0.90
C ALA A 329 23.87 -18.71 -1.15
N LEU A 330 23.12 -18.91 -2.24
CA LEU A 330 21.97 -18.09 -2.60
C LEU A 330 20.76 -18.37 -1.68
N ILE A 331 20.53 -19.63 -1.31
CA ILE A 331 19.51 -20.02 -0.33
C ILE A 331 19.81 -19.34 1.01
N SER A 332 21.05 -19.41 1.49
CA SER A 332 21.47 -18.78 2.74
C SER A 332 21.31 -17.25 2.68
N ALA A 333 21.67 -16.61 1.56
CA ALA A 333 21.45 -15.18 1.36
C ALA A 333 19.96 -14.80 1.47
N ALA A 334 19.06 -15.60 0.88
CA ALA A 334 17.62 -15.41 0.97
C ALA A 334 17.06 -15.65 2.39
N LEU A 335 17.51 -16.71 3.07
CA LEU A 335 17.09 -17.03 4.45
C LEU A 335 17.51 -15.94 5.45
N ASP A 336 18.74 -15.44 5.33
CA ASP A 336 19.27 -14.36 6.17
C ASP A 336 18.71 -12.98 5.79
N GLY A 337 18.05 -12.88 4.64
CA GLY A 337 17.54 -11.63 4.08
C GLY A 337 18.65 -10.59 3.90
N GLN A 338 19.76 -11.00 3.28
CA GLN A 338 20.94 -10.17 3.04
C GLN A 338 20.62 -9.00 2.10
N GLY A 339 21.52 -8.03 1.95
CA GLY A 339 21.30 -6.90 1.04
C GLY A 339 21.48 -7.28 -0.43
N ARG A 340 21.95 -6.32 -1.21
CA ARG A 340 22.25 -6.52 -2.63
C ARG A 340 23.49 -7.39 -2.80
N LEU A 341 23.37 -8.47 -3.56
CA LEU A 341 24.46 -9.37 -3.90
C LEU A 341 24.40 -9.75 -5.38
N ASP A 342 25.57 -10.07 -5.95
CA ASP A 342 25.65 -10.61 -7.30
C ASP A 342 25.05 -12.02 -7.35
N VAL A 343 24.34 -12.34 -8.43
CA VAL A 343 23.85 -13.70 -8.71
C VAL A 343 24.86 -14.38 -9.65
N PRO A 344 25.71 -15.30 -9.20
CA PRO A 344 26.90 -15.72 -9.96
C PRO A 344 26.63 -16.32 -11.34
N PHE A 345 25.47 -16.96 -11.52
CA PHE A 345 25.08 -17.56 -12.79
C PHE A 345 24.41 -16.57 -13.77
N LEU A 346 24.18 -15.31 -13.38
CA LEU A 346 23.64 -14.25 -14.22
C LEU A 346 24.63 -13.07 -14.32
N PRO A 347 25.27 -12.87 -15.49
CA PRO A 347 26.24 -11.79 -15.67
C PRO A 347 25.64 -10.40 -15.39
N GLN A 348 26.34 -9.59 -14.58
CA GLN A 348 25.96 -8.20 -14.26
C GLN A 348 24.55 -8.06 -13.65
N TYR A 349 24.07 -9.11 -12.97
CA TYR A 349 22.78 -9.12 -12.29
C TYR A 349 22.97 -9.12 -10.78
N GLN A 350 22.29 -8.19 -10.10
CA GLN A 350 22.24 -8.12 -8.65
C GLN A 350 20.82 -8.34 -8.16
N GLU A 351 20.67 -9.15 -7.13
CA GLU A 351 19.40 -9.34 -6.42
C GLU A 351 19.47 -8.72 -5.03
N ASP A 352 18.36 -8.15 -4.58
CA ASP A 352 18.21 -7.66 -3.21
C ASP A 352 17.56 -8.74 -2.35
N PHE A 353 18.38 -9.50 -1.62
CA PHE A 353 17.90 -10.61 -0.80
C PHE A 353 17.05 -10.15 0.40
N SER A 354 16.98 -8.84 0.69
CA SER A 354 16.18 -8.31 1.80
C SER A 354 14.68 -8.41 1.52
N GLN A 355 14.32 -8.58 0.24
CA GLN A 355 12.96 -8.84 -0.21
C GLN A 355 12.46 -10.25 0.15
N TYR A 356 13.34 -11.16 0.55
CA TYR A 356 13.01 -12.56 0.88
C TYR A 356 12.62 -12.75 2.35
N LYS A 357 12.62 -11.68 3.15
CA LYS A 357 12.11 -11.69 4.51
C LYS A 357 10.57 -11.79 4.48
N PRO A 358 9.97 -12.88 5.01
CA PRO A 358 8.52 -13.02 5.08
C PRO A 358 7.85 -11.87 5.83
N ARG A 359 6.65 -11.47 5.39
CA ARG A 359 5.85 -10.35 5.93
C ARG A 359 4.36 -10.72 5.90
N GLY A 360 3.52 -10.01 6.65
CA GLY A 360 2.09 -10.28 6.68
C GLY A 360 1.77 -11.70 7.17
N HIS A 361 0.82 -12.37 6.53
CA HIS A 361 0.45 -13.75 6.88
C HIS A 361 1.55 -14.77 6.61
N TYR A 362 2.59 -14.43 5.84
CA TYR A 362 3.70 -15.34 5.56
C TYR A 362 4.59 -15.60 6.77
N THR A 363 4.43 -14.87 7.88
CA THR A 363 5.17 -15.08 9.13
C THR A 363 4.48 -16.08 10.07
N THR A 364 3.37 -16.70 9.65
CA THR A 364 2.54 -17.54 10.52
C THR A 364 3.06 -18.98 10.68
N GLY A 365 3.89 -19.46 9.73
CA GLY A 365 4.44 -20.81 9.80
C GLY A 365 5.49 -21.11 8.72
N PRO A 366 6.22 -22.24 8.88
CA PRO A 366 7.32 -22.60 7.98
C PRO A 366 6.90 -22.77 6.52
N ASP A 367 5.72 -23.34 6.26
CA ASP A 367 5.23 -23.58 4.90
C ASP A 367 4.94 -22.26 4.18
N GLN A 368 4.35 -21.28 4.89
CA GLN A 368 4.11 -19.95 4.34
C GLN A 368 5.43 -19.21 4.09
N GLU A 369 6.42 -19.31 4.98
CA GLU A 369 7.72 -18.70 4.76
C GLU A 369 8.46 -19.31 3.55
N GLN A 370 8.39 -20.64 3.41
CA GLN A 370 8.99 -21.38 2.30
C GLN A 370 8.36 -20.98 0.97
N TYR A 371 7.02 -20.98 0.91
CA TYR A 371 6.27 -20.53 -0.25
C TYR A 371 6.60 -19.09 -0.64
N PHE A 372 6.60 -18.17 0.33
CA PHE A 372 6.95 -16.76 0.12
C PHE A 372 8.33 -16.63 -0.52
N ARG A 373 9.37 -17.24 0.07
CA ARG A 373 10.75 -17.12 -0.42
C ARG A 373 10.91 -17.72 -1.82
N ALA A 374 10.29 -18.87 -2.07
CA ALA A 374 10.33 -19.52 -3.38
C ALA A 374 9.62 -18.70 -4.46
N MET A 375 8.42 -18.19 -4.18
CA MET A 375 7.70 -17.33 -5.11
C MET A 375 8.41 -15.99 -5.33
N MET A 376 9.03 -15.40 -4.30
CA MET A 376 9.89 -14.22 -4.45
C MET A 376 11.09 -14.51 -5.37
N TRP A 377 11.76 -15.66 -5.20
CA TRP A 377 12.83 -16.08 -6.12
C TRP A 377 12.34 -16.18 -7.57
N LEU A 378 11.23 -16.89 -7.78
CA LEU A 378 10.69 -17.17 -9.11
C LEU A 378 10.12 -15.93 -9.81
N GLY A 379 9.64 -14.95 -9.04
CA GLY A 379 9.05 -13.72 -9.55
C GLY A 379 9.99 -12.53 -9.66
N ARG A 380 11.17 -12.58 -9.05
CA ARG A 380 12.17 -11.50 -9.11
C ARG A 380 13.36 -11.80 -10.03
N ILE A 381 13.89 -13.02 -9.99
CA ILE A 381 15.04 -13.38 -10.81
C ILE A 381 14.70 -13.24 -12.28
N THR A 382 15.39 -12.32 -12.96
CA THR A 382 15.13 -11.94 -14.35
C THR A 382 16.29 -12.37 -15.22
N PHE A 383 16.01 -13.19 -16.22
CA PHE A 383 16.96 -13.43 -17.30
C PHE A 383 16.78 -12.33 -18.35
N LEU A 384 17.59 -11.28 -18.26
CA LEU A 384 17.45 -10.09 -19.10
C LEU A 384 17.63 -10.43 -20.58
N ALA A 385 16.66 -10.02 -21.39
CA ALA A 385 16.62 -10.36 -22.80
C ALA A 385 17.80 -9.75 -23.58
N LYS A 386 18.40 -8.66 -23.09
CA LYS A 386 19.53 -7.96 -23.73
C LYS A 386 20.88 -8.67 -23.66
N ASP A 387 21.02 -9.70 -22.83
CA ASP A 387 22.27 -10.45 -22.66
C ASP A 387 22.15 -11.85 -23.29
N ASP A 388 23.12 -12.28 -24.12
CA ASP A 388 23.05 -13.57 -24.82
C ASP A 388 23.15 -14.77 -23.86
N ALA A 389 24.00 -14.67 -22.83
CA ALA A 389 24.16 -15.75 -21.87
C ALA A 389 22.89 -15.91 -21.02
N GLN A 390 22.29 -14.80 -20.58
CA GLN A 390 21.03 -14.83 -19.84
C GLN A 390 19.86 -15.31 -20.73
N LEU A 391 19.78 -14.84 -21.97
CA LEU A 391 18.74 -15.29 -22.92
C LEU A 391 18.84 -16.79 -23.17
N GLN A 392 20.05 -17.33 -23.37
CA GLN A 392 20.27 -18.76 -23.54
C GLN A 392 19.94 -19.55 -22.26
N ALA A 393 20.32 -19.05 -21.08
CA ALA A 393 19.95 -19.66 -19.80
C ALA A 393 18.43 -19.70 -19.59
N SER A 394 17.71 -18.64 -20.01
CA SER A 394 16.24 -18.61 -19.96
C SER A 394 15.60 -19.67 -20.86
N LEU A 395 16.17 -19.94 -22.03
CA LEU A 395 15.71 -21.01 -22.92
C LEU A 395 15.94 -22.39 -22.32
N PHE A 396 17.05 -22.60 -21.61
CA PHE A 396 17.27 -23.84 -20.85
C PHE A 396 16.32 -23.99 -19.66
N ALA A 397 15.99 -22.90 -18.95
CA ALA A 397 15.00 -22.92 -17.88
C ALA A 397 13.60 -23.26 -18.42
N LEU A 398 13.16 -22.56 -19.48
CA LEU A 398 11.90 -22.85 -20.18
C LEU A 398 11.84 -24.28 -20.71
N ARG A 399 12.93 -24.75 -21.34
CA ARG A 399 13.02 -26.11 -21.86
C ARG A 399 12.88 -27.14 -20.75
N ALA A 400 13.46 -26.91 -19.58
CA ALA A 400 13.31 -27.79 -18.43
C ALA A 400 11.84 -27.87 -17.96
N LEU A 401 11.14 -26.73 -17.85
CA LEU A 401 9.69 -26.72 -17.57
C LEU A 401 8.89 -27.47 -18.64
N TYR A 402 9.18 -27.24 -19.93
CA TYR A 402 8.47 -27.90 -21.02
C TYR A 402 8.69 -29.43 -21.01
N ARG A 403 9.94 -29.88 -20.76
CA ARG A 403 10.32 -31.30 -20.71
C ARG A 403 9.88 -32.03 -19.45
N SER A 404 9.61 -31.30 -18.36
CA SER A 404 9.18 -31.89 -17.09
C SER A 404 7.78 -32.52 -17.14
N SER A 405 7.01 -32.27 -18.22
CA SER A 405 5.60 -32.64 -18.35
C SER A 405 4.69 -31.99 -17.29
N ARG A 406 5.18 -30.95 -16.59
CA ARG A 406 4.45 -30.18 -15.57
C ARG A 406 4.09 -28.76 -16.02
N TYR A 407 4.16 -28.47 -17.32
CA TYR A 407 3.78 -27.15 -17.87
C TYR A 407 2.32 -26.78 -17.52
N ASN A 408 1.40 -27.75 -17.58
CA ASN A 408 0.00 -27.49 -17.22
C ASN A 408 -0.17 -27.17 -15.72
N ASP A 409 0.59 -27.80 -14.83
CA ASP A 409 0.55 -27.49 -13.40
C ASP A 409 1.11 -26.09 -13.12
N TRP A 410 2.20 -25.73 -13.81
CA TRP A 410 2.73 -24.36 -13.79
C TRP A 410 1.69 -23.34 -14.28
N GLN A 411 1.00 -23.66 -15.38
CA GLN A 411 -0.02 -22.80 -15.96
C GLN A 411 -1.20 -22.60 -15.00
N ILE A 412 -1.68 -23.65 -14.34
CA ILE A 412 -2.74 -23.55 -13.33
C ILE A 412 -2.36 -22.58 -12.21
N VAL A 413 -1.13 -22.66 -11.69
CA VAL A 413 -0.63 -21.72 -10.67
C VAL A 413 -0.61 -20.30 -11.24
N SER A 414 -0.08 -20.10 -12.45
CA SER A 414 0.03 -18.78 -13.07
C SER A 414 -1.34 -18.14 -13.37
N ASP A 415 -2.29 -18.93 -13.87
CA ASP A 415 -3.64 -18.47 -14.23
C ASP A 415 -4.45 -18.14 -12.98
N THR A 416 -4.31 -18.92 -11.90
CA THR A 416 -4.94 -18.64 -10.60
C THR A 416 -4.47 -17.29 -10.05
N LEU A 417 -3.15 -17.04 -10.07
CA LEU A 417 -2.59 -15.76 -9.64
C LEU A 417 -2.97 -14.61 -10.58
N THR A 418 -3.16 -14.90 -11.87
CA THR A 418 -3.66 -13.93 -12.85
C THR A 418 -5.09 -13.49 -12.53
N PHE A 419 -5.94 -14.43 -12.12
CA PHE A 419 -7.31 -14.14 -11.70
C PHE A 419 -7.37 -13.40 -10.35
N LEU A 420 -6.52 -13.75 -9.38
CA LEU A 420 -6.54 -13.12 -8.06
C LEU A 420 -5.95 -11.71 -8.08
N VAL A 421 -4.81 -11.52 -8.75
CA VAL A 421 -4.01 -10.29 -8.65
C VAL A 421 -3.91 -9.56 -10.00
N GLY A 422 -3.60 -10.27 -11.08
CA GLY A 422 -3.46 -9.68 -12.40
C GLY A 422 -2.43 -10.39 -13.29
N PRO A 423 -2.37 -10.08 -14.58
CA PRO A 423 -1.43 -10.74 -15.50
C PRO A 423 0.02 -10.48 -15.10
N THR A 424 0.96 -11.32 -15.56
CA THR A 424 2.38 -11.03 -15.37
C THR A 424 2.76 -9.82 -16.23
N ASP A 425 3.52 -8.88 -15.65
CA ASP A 425 3.97 -7.71 -16.41
C ASP A 425 5.29 -7.97 -17.14
N ASN A 426 6.07 -8.96 -16.68
CA ASN A 426 7.23 -9.48 -17.39
C ASN A 426 6.84 -10.59 -18.37
N LEU A 427 7.72 -10.81 -19.35
CA LEU A 427 7.62 -11.95 -20.25
C LEU A 427 7.95 -13.25 -19.52
N GLY A 428 7.31 -14.34 -19.94
CA GLY A 428 7.51 -15.64 -19.32
C GLY A 428 7.25 -16.80 -20.28
N PRO A 429 6.90 -17.98 -19.75
CA PRO A 429 6.66 -19.16 -20.57
C PRO A 429 5.51 -19.04 -21.58
N VAL A 430 4.52 -18.18 -21.33
CA VAL A 430 3.38 -17.96 -22.27
C VAL A 430 3.87 -17.30 -23.56
N GLU A 431 4.71 -16.27 -23.47
CA GLU A 431 5.26 -15.58 -24.63
C GLU A 431 6.44 -16.33 -25.24
N TYR A 432 7.33 -16.86 -24.40
CA TYR A 432 8.58 -17.46 -24.88
C TYR A 432 8.37 -18.80 -25.58
N LEU A 433 7.51 -19.69 -25.06
CA LEU A 433 7.37 -21.06 -25.60
C LEU A 433 6.95 -21.09 -27.08
N PRO A 434 5.87 -20.41 -27.53
CA PRO A 434 5.48 -20.46 -28.94
C PRO A 434 6.56 -19.87 -29.85
N LEU A 435 7.21 -18.78 -29.44
CA LEU A 435 8.31 -18.16 -30.19
C LEU A 435 9.51 -19.11 -30.29
N ALA A 436 9.94 -19.68 -29.17
CA ALA A 436 11.06 -20.61 -29.12
C ALA A 436 10.79 -21.87 -29.96
N GLN A 437 9.57 -22.42 -29.91
CA GLN A 437 9.19 -23.57 -30.73
C GLN A 437 9.17 -23.26 -32.23
N SER A 438 8.82 -22.03 -32.61
CA SER A 438 8.83 -21.62 -34.01
C SER A 438 10.25 -21.48 -34.59
N ILE A 439 11.20 -20.98 -33.79
CA ILE A 439 12.57 -20.69 -34.21
C ILE A 439 13.49 -21.90 -34.05
N PHE A 440 13.52 -22.50 -32.86
CA PHE A 440 14.40 -23.63 -32.55
C PHE A 440 13.75 -24.98 -32.90
N GLY A 441 12.41 -25.03 -33.03
CA GLY A 441 11.64 -26.22 -33.33
C GLY A 441 10.89 -26.76 -32.12
N ARG A 442 9.81 -27.50 -32.36
CA ARG A 442 8.81 -27.93 -31.36
C ARG A 442 9.39 -28.60 -30.10
N GLU A 443 10.46 -29.37 -30.26
CA GLU A 443 11.10 -30.12 -29.17
C GLU A 443 12.20 -29.35 -28.44
N LEU A 444 12.49 -28.11 -28.86
CA LEU A 444 13.58 -27.27 -28.33
C LEU A 444 14.90 -28.07 -28.20
N PRO A 445 15.44 -28.62 -29.30
CA PRO A 445 16.68 -29.40 -29.24
C PRO A 445 17.83 -28.52 -28.73
N ALA A 446 18.61 -29.03 -27.77
CA ALA A 446 19.57 -28.24 -27.01
C ALA A 446 20.65 -27.63 -27.90
N GLU A 447 21.11 -28.37 -28.91
CA GLU A 447 22.12 -27.94 -29.88
C GLU A 447 21.71 -26.69 -30.67
N LYS A 448 20.41 -26.48 -30.91
CA LYS A 448 19.93 -25.28 -31.61
C LYS A 448 19.84 -24.06 -30.72
N LEU A 449 19.78 -24.24 -29.40
CA LEU A 449 19.82 -23.12 -28.45
C LEU A 449 21.20 -22.44 -28.45
N GLY A 450 22.22 -23.08 -29.05
CA GLY A 450 23.55 -22.53 -29.29
C GLY A 450 23.75 -21.80 -30.61
N ASP A 451 22.78 -21.86 -31.52
CA ASP A 451 22.93 -21.26 -32.84
C ASP A 451 22.79 -19.73 -32.74
N ALA A 452 23.87 -19.02 -33.05
CA ALA A 452 23.91 -17.55 -32.92
C ALA A 452 22.90 -16.83 -33.82
N ALA A 453 22.58 -17.37 -35.00
CA ALA A 453 21.58 -16.76 -35.88
C ALA A 453 20.17 -16.96 -35.34
N LEU A 454 19.86 -18.16 -34.82
CA LEU A 454 18.56 -18.44 -34.20
C LEU A 454 18.38 -17.66 -32.88
N LEU A 455 19.42 -17.56 -32.06
CA LEU A 455 19.39 -16.72 -30.85
C LEU A 455 19.19 -15.23 -31.20
N SER A 456 19.83 -14.74 -32.25
CA SER A 456 19.65 -13.36 -32.71
C SER A 456 18.23 -13.10 -33.22
N ASP A 457 17.61 -14.05 -33.93
CA ASP A 457 16.21 -13.94 -34.36
C ASP A 457 15.26 -13.97 -33.16
N PHE A 458 15.47 -14.90 -32.23
CA PHE A 458 14.69 -14.98 -30.99
C PHE A 458 14.77 -13.69 -30.18
N ARG A 459 15.97 -13.14 -29.97
CA ARG A 459 16.20 -11.84 -29.32
C ARG A 459 15.40 -10.74 -29.99
N ALA A 460 15.43 -10.63 -31.32
CA ALA A 460 14.72 -9.59 -32.05
C ALA A 460 13.19 -9.70 -31.87
N GLN A 461 12.65 -10.92 -31.85
CA GLN A 461 11.22 -11.14 -31.62
C GLN A 461 10.81 -10.84 -30.17
N ILE A 462 11.64 -11.22 -29.19
CA ILE A 462 11.42 -10.87 -27.78
C ILE A 462 11.51 -9.36 -27.56
N GLN A 463 12.45 -8.66 -28.21
CA GLN A 463 12.58 -7.20 -28.11
C GLN A 463 11.43 -6.45 -28.79
N ALA A 464 10.68 -7.11 -29.68
CA ALA A 464 9.46 -6.55 -30.28
C ALA A 464 8.23 -6.67 -29.38
N LEU A 465 8.28 -7.47 -28.30
CA LEU A 465 7.23 -7.56 -27.30
C LEU A 465 7.33 -6.40 -26.31
N PRO A 466 6.20 -5.95 -25.72
CA PRO A 466 6.21 -4.89 -24.72
C PRO A 466 7.07 -5.27 -23.50
N GLY A 467 7.83 -4.32 -22.96
CA GLY A 467 8.48 -4.44 -21.67
C GLY A 467 7.49 -4.32 -20.50
N PRO A 468 7.94 -4.61 -19.26
CA PRO A 468 7.11 -4.42 -18.08
C PRO A 468 6.87 -2.93 -17.83
N ARG A 469 5.64 -2.59 -17.44
CA ARG A 469 5.22 -1.23 -17.08
C ARG A 469 5.53 -0.88 -15.62
N ILE A 470 5.66 -1.88 -14.76
CA ILE A 470 6.03 -1.80 -13.35
C ILE A 470 7.48 -2.31 -13.22
N ASN A 471 8.39 -1.42 -12.87
CA ASN A 471 9.82 -1.70 -12.94
C ASN A 471 10.40 -2.04 -11.57
N ASN A 472 10.59 -3.34 -11.32
CA ASN A 472 10.98 -3.93 -10.03
C ASN A 472 12.44 -4.45 -9.97
N VAL A 473 13.20 -4.28 -11.06
CA VAL A 473 14.65 -4.54 -11.10
C VAL A 473 15.38 -3.32 -10.57
N VAL A 474 16.47 -3.53 -9.84
CA VAL A 474 17.34 -2.45 -9.35
C VAL A 474 17.90 -1.70 -10.55
N ARG A 475 17.69 -0.38 -10.58
CA ARG A 475 18.20 0.51 -11.64
C ARG A 475 19.28 1.44 -11.09
N PRO A 476 20.27 1.81 -11.91
CA PRO A 476 21.13 2.96 -11.61
C PRO A 476 20.30 4.23 -11.37
N ILE A 477 20.79 5.10 -10.49
CA ILE A 477 20.23 6.46 -10.38
C ILE A 477 20.48 7.18 -11.70
N GLY A 478 19.46 7.84 -12.24
CA GLY A 478 19.56 8.53 -13.52
C GLY A 478 19.13 7.71 -14.75
N THR A 479 18.55 6.51 -14.57
CA THR A 479 17.99 5.75 -15.70
C THR A 479 16.82 6.50 -16.32
N GLU A 480 16.91 6.77 -17.62
CA GLU A 480 15.88 7.48 -18.38
C GLU A 480 14.73 6.56 -18.79
N VAL A 481 13.55 7.13 -19.08
CA VAL A 481 12.35 6.35 -19.48
C VAL A 481 12.64 5.44 -20.68
N SER A 482 13.40 5.91 -21.67
CA SER A 482 13.74 5.14 -22.88
C SER A 482 14.62 3.91 -22.61
N GLU A 483 15.27 3.85 -21.46
CA GLU A 483 16.19 2.76 -21.08
C GLU A 483 15.51 1.70 -20.20
N LEU A 484 14.29 1.98 -19.70
CA LEU A 484 13.59 1.11 -18.76
C LEU A 484 13.33 -0.27 -19.35
N ASP A 485 12.73 -0.33 -20.54
CA ASP A 485 12.41 -1.57 -21.22
C ASP A 485 13.64 -2.46 -21.40
N ASP A 486 14.76 -1.92 -21.89
CA ASP A 486 15.98 -2.70 -22.08
C ASP A 486 16.64 -3.09 -20.74
N ALA A 487 16.37 -2.37 -19.65
CA ALA A 487 16.86 -2.69 -18.31
C ALA A 487 16.03 -3.75 -17.58
N THR A 488 14.76 -3.94 -17.95
CA THR A 488 13.82 -4.79 -17.19
C THR A 488 13.15 -5.90 -18.02
N ARG A 489 13.18 -5.82 -19.35
CA ARG A 489 12.63 -6.86 -20.24
C ARG A 489 13.47 -8.13 -20.15
N GLY A 490 12.80 -9.23 -19.82
CA GLY A 490 13.43 -10.53 -19.67
C GLY A 490 12.44 -11.60 -19.25
N PHE A 491 12.93 -12.83 -19.18
CA PHE A 491 12.16 -13.99 -18.78
C PHE A 491 12.06 -14.08 -17.27
N ARG A 492 10.86 -14.40 -16.78
CA ARG A 492 10.62 -14.88 -15.42
C ARG A 492 9.67 -16.06 -15.43
N LEU A 493 9.89 -17.03 -14.55
CA LEU A 493 9.01 -18.19 -14.45
C LEU A 493 7.64 -17.83 -13.85
N PHE A 494 7.62 -16.96 -12.84
CA PHE A 494 6.40 -16.43 -12.23
C PHE A 494 6.53 -14.91 -12.02
N GLY A 495 6.66 -14.15 -13.11
CA GLY A 495 6.88 -12.71 -13.04
C GLY A 495 5.86 -11.97 -12.16
N GLN A 496 6.30 -10.87 -11.53
CA GLN A 496 5.43 -10.04 -10.70
C GLN A 496 4.21 -9.56 -11.48
N ARG A 497 3.10 -9.40 -10.76
CA ARG A 497 1.77 -9.17 -11.30
C ARG A 497 1.57 -7.68 -11.58
N PHE A 498 0.97 -7.40 -12.73
CA PHE A 498 0.52 -6.06 -13.06
C PHE A 498 -0.66 -5.69 -12.16
N THR A 499 -0.51 -4.58 -11.45
CA THR A 499 -1.58 -3.95 -10.68
C THR A 499 -1.73 -2.50 -11.13
N PHE A 500 -2.95 -2.04 -11.36
CA PHE A 500 -3.18 -0.71 -11.95
C PHE A 500 -2.63 0.42 -11.08
N ASP A 501 -2.81 0.35 -9.77
CA ASP A 501 -2.22 1.29 -8.81
C ASP A 501 -0.68 1.22 -8.80
N GLY A 502 -0.08 0.04 -8.96
CA GLY A 502 1.37 -0.12 -9.09
C GLY A 502 1.92 0.60 -10.33
N TYR A 503 1.20 0.47 -11.44
CA TYR A 503 1.48 1.22 -12.67
C TYR A 503 1.30 2.72 -12.51
N ALA A 504 0.19 3.15 -11.88
CA ALA A 504 -0.08 4.56 -11.63
C ALA A 504 1.01 5.19 -10.73
N MET A 505 1.39 4.51 -9.65
CA MET A 505 2.49 4.91 -8.78
C MET A 505 3.82 5.01 -9.56
N GLN A 506 4.12 4.03 -10.42
CA GLN A 506 5.34 4.03 -11.23
C GLN A 506 5.37 5.20 -12.23
N ARG A 507 4.23 5.60 -12.79
CA ARG A 507 4.09 6.77 -13.68
C ARG A 507 4.12 8.11 -12.96
N LEU A 508 3.96 8.13 -11.64
CA LEU A 508 3.99 9.35 -10.83
C LEU A 508 5.30 9.53 -10.06
N ILE A 509 6.32 8.72 -10.34
CA ILE A 509 7.66 8.83 -9.76
C ILE A 509 8.74 8.89 -10.85
N TYR A 510 9.97 9.19 -10.46
CA TYR A 510 11.11 9.21 -11.36
C TYR A 510 11.31 7.82 -12.03
N PRO A 511 11.54 7.73 -13.36
CA PRO A 511 11.90 8.83 -14.27
C PRO A 511 10.74 9.52 -15.00
N TYR A 512 9.48 9.16 -14.75
CA TYR A 512 8.35 9.82 -15.41
C TYR A 512 8.00 11.19 -14.81
N VAL A 513 8.30 11.36 -13.51
CA VAL A 513 8.05 12.60 -12.77
C VAL A 513 9.31 13.05 -12.04
N GLY A 514 9.58 14.36 -12.13
CA GLY A 514 10.79 14.99 -11.63
C GLY A 514 11.96 14.88 -12.61
N VAL A 515 13.08 15.51 -12.24
CA VAL A 515 14.30 15.59 -13.05
C VAL A 515 15.50 15.23 -12.20
N ALA A 516 16.64 14.95 -12.85
CA ALA A 516 17.89 14.65 -12.13
C ALA A 516 18.23 15.77 -11.11
N GLY A 517 18.46 15.39 -9.85
CA GLY A 517 18.69 16.30 -8.71
C GLY A 517 17.42 16.86 -8.05
N ARG A 518 16.23 16.55 -8.60
CA ARG A 518 14.90 16.84 -8.04
C ARG A 518 13.92 15.72 -8.41
N GLU A 519 14.32 14.48 -8.14
CA GLU A 519 13.57 13.28 -8.44
C GLU A 519 12.43 13.08 -7.43
N ARG A 520 11.23 12.72 -7.91
CA ARG A 520 10.18 12.19 -7.02
C ARG A 520 10.45 10.70 -6.81
N ALA A 521 11.16 10.36 -5.74
CA ALA A 521 11.67 9.00 -5.53
C ALA A 521 10.65 8.00 -4.97
N LEU A 522 9.60 8.49 -4.29
CA LEU A 522 8.58 7.65 -3.66
C LEU A 522 7.17 8.12 -4.06
N PRO A 523 6.25 7.18 -4.31
CA PRO A 523 4.85 7.51 -4.52
C PRO A 523 4.13 7.75 -3.18
N SER A 524 2.89 8.20 -3.24
CA SER A 524 1.98 8.34 -2.10
C SER A 524 0.67 7.59 -2.36
N GLY A 525 0.03 7.03 -1.32
CA GLY A 525 -1.34 6.48 -1.46
C GLY A 525 -2.35 7.53 -1.96
N LEU A 526 -2.11 8.81 -1.68
CA LEU A 526 -2.90 9.90 -2.24
C LEU A 526 -2.81 9.98 -3.77
N ASP A 527 -1.72 9.53 -4.39
CA ASP A 527 -1.61 9.45 -5.85
C ASP A 527 -2.67 8.50 -6.41
N VAL A 528 -2.84 7.33 -5.78
CA VAL A 528 -3.82 6.31 -6.20
C VAL A 528 -5.24 6.86 -6.08
N ALA A 529 -5.57 7.45 -4.93
CA ALA A 529 -6.88 8.08 -4.74
C ALA A 529 -7.11 9.23 -5.73
N ALA A 530 -6.10 10.07 -6.00
CA ALA A 530 -6.20 11.16 -6.96
C ALA A 530 -6.40 10.66 -8.39
N VAL A 531 -5.68 9.60 -8.81
CA VAL A 531 -5.86 8.94 -10.12
C VAL A 531 -7.27 8.38 -10.26
N LEU A 532 -7.82 7.79 -9.21
CA LEU A 532 -9.16 7.21 -9.21
C LEU A 532 -10.28 8.24 -9.01
N GLY A 533 -9.94 9.53 -8.92
CA GLY A 533 -10.88 10.66 -9.03
C GLY A 533 -11.06 11.48 -7.76
N SER A 534 -10.28 11.23 -6.70
CA SER A 534 -10.32 12.04 -5.48
C SER A 534 -9.66 13.41 -5.71
N ASP A 535 -10.46 14.46 -5.86
CA ASP A 535 -9.95 15.83 -5.92
C ASP A 535 -9.37 16.28 -4.57
N ILE A 536 -9.92 15.78 -3.46
CA ILE A 536 -9.40 16.07 -2.12
C ILE A 536 -8.00 15.47 -1.92
N ALA A 537 -7.73 14.28 -2.46
CA ALA A 537 -6.39 13.71 -2.45
C ALA A 537 -5.39 14.58 -3.23
N TYR A 538 -5.79 15.08 -4.41
CA TYR A 538 -4.96 16.00 -5.18
C TYR A 538 -4.66 17.30 -4.43
N GLN A 539 -5.65 17.90 -3.77
CA GLN A 539 -5.44 19.12 -2.98
C GLN A 539 -4.44 18.90 -1.84
N LEU A 540 -4.48 17.73 -1.19
CA LEU A 540 -3.51 17.35 -0.16
C LEU A 540 -2.11 17.14 -0.74
N LEU A 541 -1.99 16.53 -1.93
CA LEU A 541 -0.73 16.40 -2.65
C LEU A 541 -0.15 17.77 -3.02
N ASP A 542 -0.99 18.68 -3.52
CA ASP A 542 -0.60 20.05 -3.88
C ASP A 542 -0.11 20.84 -2.67
N ALA A 543 -0.82 20.75 -1.55
CA ALA A 543 -0.44 21.40 -0.30
C ALA A 543 0.92 20.91 0.24
N ARG A 544 1.30 19.65 -0.01
CA ARG A 544 2.62 19.10 0.33
C ARG A 544 3.72 19.45 -0.68
N GLY A 545 3.36 20.04 -1.82
CA GLY A 545 4.26 20.35 -2.92
C GLY A 545 4.57 19.17 -3.84
N ASP A 546 3.84 18.05 -3.72
CA ASP A 546 4.03 16.86 -4.57
C ASP A 546 3.68 17.13 -6.04
N THR A 547 2.76 18.05 -6.29
CA THR A 547 2.35 18.48 -7.65
C THR A 547 3.40 19.37 -8.33
N SER A 548 4.37 19.90 -7.57
CA SER A 548 5.39 20.82 -8.08
C SER A 548 6.54 20.14 -8.82
N TYR A 549 6.57 18.80 -8.81
CA TYR A 549 7.53 18.03 -9.59
C TYR A 549 7.17 18.09 -11.08
N GLU A 550 8.20 18.18 -11.92
CA GLU A 550 8.04 18.24 -13.37
C GLU A 550 7.25 17.02 -13.89
N HIS A 551 6.33 17.26 -14.82
CA HIS A 551 5.42 16.27 -15.41
C HIS A 551 4.43 15.56 -14.46
N TYR A 552 4.33 15.94 -13.17
CA TYR A 552 3.38 15.30 -12.25
C TYR A 552 1.92 15.43 -12.73
N THR A 553 1.44 16.66 -12.90
CA THR A 553 0.03 16.92 -13.24
C THR A 553 -0.32 16.38 -14.62
N GLU A 554 0.59 16.45 -15.58
CA GLU A 554 0.40 15.88 -16.92
C GLU A 554 0.20 14.36 -16.87
N ASN A 555 1.08 13.63 -16.16
CA ASN A 555 0.93 12.18 -15.98
C ASN A 555 -0.32 11.81 -15.19
N LEU A 556 -0.69 12.59 -14.17
CA LEU A 556 -1.93 12.36 -13.41
C LEU A 556 -3.17 12.49 -14.30
N LEU A 557 -3.22 13.50 -15.17
CA LEU A 557 -4.32 13.72 -16.10
C LEU A 557 -4.45 12.59 -17.11
N ASP A 558 -3.33 12.10 -17.65
CA ASP A 558 -3.31 10.91 -18.51
C ASP A 558 -3.90 9.70 -17.79
N LEU A 559 -3.45 9.43 -16.55
CA LEU A 559 -3.94 8.31 -15.74
C LEU A 559 -5.44 8.43 -15.43
N ARG A 560 -5.94 9.63 -15.09
CA ARG A 560 -7.38 9.88 -14.91
C ARG A 560 -8.18 9.64 -16.19
N SER A 561 -7.60 9.97 -17.35
CA SER A 561 -8.22 9.70 -18.65
C SER A 561 -8.26 8.20 -18.94
N GLU A 562 -7.21 7.44 -18.59
CA GLU A 562 -7.21 5.98 -18.70
C GLU A 562 -8.32 5.37 -17.81
N VAL A 563 -8.42 5.78 -16.55
CA VAL A 563 -9.48 5.35 -15.62
C VAL A 563 -10.87 5.65 -16.17
N SER A 564 -11.08 6.85 -16.73
CA SER A 564 -12.37 7.27 -17.30
C SER A 564 -12.76 6.49 -18.57
N ALA A 565 -11.79 5.84 -19.22
CA ALA A 565 -12.01 5.01 -20.40
C ALA A 565 -12.29 3.53 -20.05
N MET A 566 -12.00 3.10 -18.82
CA MET A 566 -12.24 1.72 -18.37
C MET A 566 -13.73 1.44 -18.20
N ASN A 567 -14.18 0.29 -18.68
CA ASN A 567 -15.54 -0.22 -18.49
C ASN A 567 -15.57 -1.33 -17.41
N PRO A 568 -16.75 -1.79 -16.95
CA PRO A 568 -16.80 -2.80 -15.90
C PRO A 568 -16.07 -4.12 -16.25
N PRO A 569 -16.15 -4.66 -17.48
CA PRO A 569 -15.31 -5.79 -17.88
C PRO A 569 -13.80 -5.56 -17.72
N ASP A 570 -13.28 -4.34 -17.90
CA ASP A 570 -11.86 -4.04 -17.70
C ASP A 570 -11.46 -4.15 -16.22
N TRP A 571 -12.31 -3.67 -15.31
CA TRP A 571 -12.08 -3.77 -13.87
C TRP A 571 -12.23 -5.21 -13.35
N LEU A 572 -13.21 -5.95 -13.88
CA LEU A 572 -13.56 -7.28 -13.41
C LEU A 572 -12.75 -8.41 -14.08
N GLN A 573 -11.65 -8.10 -14.75
CA GLN A 573 -10.74 -9.12 -15.30
C GLN A 573 -10.08 -9.97 -14.19
N ASN A 574 -9.94 -9.42 -12.99
CA ASN A 574 -9.36 -10.07 -11.82
C ASN A 574 -9.94 -9.49 -10.52
N ALA A 575 -9.76 -10.19 -9.40
CA ALA A 575 -10.30 -9.77 -8.11
C ALA A 575 -9.69 -8.45 -7.60
N TYR A 576 -8.39 -8.24 -7.84
CA TYR A 576 -7.68 -7.01 -7.46
C TYR A 576 -8.25 -5.76 -8.14
N GLY A 577 -8.49 -5.82 -9.45
CA GLY A 577 -9.11 -4.76 -10.22
C GLY A 577 -10.53 -4.48 -9.75
N GLY A 578 -11.31 -5.53 -9.48
CA GLY A 578 -12.65 -5.40 -8.89
C GLY A 578 -12.64 -4.70 -7.53
N TRP A 579 -11.64 -4.98 -6.69
CA TRP A 579 -11.47 -4.30 -5.40
C TRP A 579 -11.09 -2.82 -5.59
N LEU A 580 -10.13 -2.50 -6.45
CA LEU A 580 -9.82 -1.09 -6.78
C LEU A 580 -11.04 -0.32 -7.30
N TRP A 581 -11.85 -0.96 -8.14
CA TRP A 581 -13.09 -0.38 -8.64
C TRP A 581 -14.11 -0.14 -7.53
N ALA A 582 -14.22 -1.05 -6.55
CA ALA A 582 -15.08 -0.88 -5.38
C ALA A 582 -14.68 0.31 -4.49
N LEU A 583 -13.43 0.78 -4.55
CA LEU A 583 -12.98 1.99 -3.84
C LEU A 583 -13.37 3.29 -4.57
N GLN A 584 -13.54 3.25 -5.90
CA GLN A 584 -13.74 4.43 -6.73
C GLN A 584 -14.95 5.30 -6.29
N PRO A 585 -16.11 4.74 -5.90
CA PRO A 585 -17.25 5.53 -5.41
C PRO A 585 -16.99 6.33 -4.13
N LEU A 586 -15.94 5.99 -3.35
CA LEU A 586 -15.53 6.80 -2.19
C LEU A 586 -14.81 8.09 -2.63
N TRP A 587 -14.18 8.06 -3.81
CA TRP A 587 -13.25 9.08 -4.28
C TRP A 587 -13.82 9.96 -5.40
N ALA A 588 -14.44 9.36 -6.40
CA ALA A 588 -15.10 10.06 -7.52
C ALA A 588 -16.60 10.22 -7.24
N ARG A 589 -16.94 11.06 -6.26
CA ARG A 589 -18.32 11.22 -5.80
C ARG A 589 -19.14 12.13 -6.72
N ASN A 590 -20.40 11.78 -6.93
CA ASN A 590 -21.43 12.69 -7.43
C ASN A 590 -22.25 13.24 -6.23
N PRO A 591 -22.04 14.49 -5.77
CA PRO A 591 -22.70 15.03 -4.58
C PRO A 591 -24.22 14.94 -4.61
N ALA A 592 -24.85 14.95 -5.79
CA ALA A 592 -26.30 14.84 -5.94
C ALA A 592 -26.86 13.46 -5.53
N GLN A 593 -26.02 12.43 -5.43
CA GLN A 593 -26.41 11.07 -5.05
C GLN A 593 -26.26 10.80 -3.54
N TYR A 594 -25.66 11.71 -2.78
CA TYR A 594 -25.38 11.52 -1.36
C TYR A 594 -26.20 12.46 -0.47
N PRO A 595 -26.51 12.04 0.77
CA PRO A 595 -27.06 12.92 1.80
C PRO A 595 -26.21 14.18 2.03
N PRO A 596 -26.80 15.31 2.46
CA PRO A 596 -26.07 16.55 2.74
C PRO A 596 -24.89 16.38 3.71
N LEU A 597 -25.02 15.58 4.76
CA LEU A 597 -23.93 15.29 5.73
C LEU A 597 -22.70 14.68 5.05
N MET A 598 -22.91 13.89 4.00
CA MET A 598 -21.86 13.21 3.25
C MET A 598 -21.19 14.10 2.22
N SER A 599 -21.72 15.30 1.97
CA SER A 599 -21.14 16.26 1.02
C SER A 599 -20.16 17.24 1.69
N THR A 600 -19.94 17.09 3.00
CA THR A 600 -18.99 17.92 3.76
C THR A 600 -17.55 17.52 3.46
N GLU A 601 -16.63 18.48 3.51
CA GLU A 601 -15.19 18.22 3.37
C GLU A 601 -14.68 17.19 4.39
N ALA A 602 -15.16 17.28 5.63
CA ALA A 602 -14.85 16.31 6.68
C ALA A 602 -15.24 14.88 6.28
N TRP A 603 -16.39 14.70 5.64
CA TRP A 603 -16.82 13.39 5.16
C TRP A 603 -15.99 12.90 3.98
N LEU A 604 -15.59 13.79 3.06
CA LEU A 604 -14.69 13.44 1.97
C LEU A 604 -13.32 12.97 2.50
N LEU A 605 -12.80 13.59 3.55
CA LEU A 605 -11.58 13.13 4.23
C LEU A 605 -11.78 11.77 4.92
N ARG A 606 -12.95 11.53 5.52
CA ARG A 606 -13.31 10.23 6.09
C ARG A 606 -13.35 9.14 5.02
N ASP A 607 -14.00 9.40 3.88
CA ASP A 607 -14.06 8.48 2.74
C ASP A 607 -12.67 8.24 2.13
N LEU A 608 -11.84 9.28 2.04
CA LEU A 608 -10.45 9.15 1.62
C LEU A 608 -9.68 8.21 2.55
N GLN A 609 -9.80 8.38 3.87
CA GLN A 609 -9.22 7.47 4.87
C GLN A 609 -9.73 6.04 4.73
N ALA A 610 -11.04 5.85 4.61
CA ALA A 610 -11.66 4.53 4.43
C ALA A 610 -11.12 3.80 3.20
N GLY A 611 -11.08 4.50 2.05
CA GLY A 611 -10.57 3.94 0.80
C GLY A 611 -9.07 3.64 0.87
N LEU A 612 -8.27 4.52 1.47
CA LEU A 612 -6.83 4.31 1.64
C LEU A 612 -6.52 3.17 2.61
N GLY A 613 -7.33 2.99 3.66
CA GLY A 613 -7.24 1.86 4.58
C GLY A 613 -7.44 0.54 3.84
N SER A 614 -8.53 0.42 3.07
CA SER A 614 -8.80 -0.79 2.28
C SER A 614 -7.80 -1.01 1.14
N TRP A 615 -7.33 0.05 0.48
CA TRP A 615 -6.23 -0.06 -0.48
C TRP A 615 -4.94 -0.59 0.18
N THR A 616 -4.66 -0.15 1.41
CA THR A 616 -3.50 -0.63 2.18
C THR A 616 -3.64 -2.12 2.53
N GLU A 617 -4.83 -2.56 2.96
CA GLU A 617 -5.15 -3.98 3.16
C GLU A 617 -4.94 -4.77 1.86
N LEU A 618 -5.47 -4.31 0.72
CA LEU A 618 -5.26 -4.93 -0.58
C LEU A 618 -3.77 -5.09 -0.94
N LYS A 619 -2.95 -4.04 -0.76
CA LYS A 619 -1.49 -4.13 -1.02
C LYS A 619 -0.79 -5.08 -0.07
N HIS A 620 -1.25 -5.12 1.18
CA HIS A 620 -0.69 -6.00 2.19
C HIS A 620 -0.96 -7.46 1.84
N ASP A 621 -2.21 -7.80 1.50
CA ASP A 621 -2.60 -9.18 1.19
C ASP A 621 -1.87 -9.72 -0.04
N THR A 622 -1.64 -8.85 -1.05
CA THR A 622 -0.98 -9.25 -2.29
C THR A 622 0.51 -8.91 -2.34
N LEU A 623 1.17 -8.66 -1.18
CA LEU A 623 2.55 -8.15 -1.14
C LEU A 623 3.59 -9.06 -1.83
N LEU A 624 3.29 -10.35 -2.00
CA LEU A 624 4.16 -11.34 -2.61
C LEU A 624 4.20 -11.20 -4.14
N TYR A 625 3.14 -10.65 -4.73
CA TYR A 625 2.84 -10.80 -6.15
C TYR A 625 3.17 -9.59 -7.01
#